data_AF-Q00YQ5-F1
#
_entry.id   AF-Q00YQ5-F1
#
_cell.length_a   1.000
_cell.length_b   1.000
_cell.length_c   1.000
_cell.angle_alpha   90.00
_cell.angle_beta   90.00
_cell.angle_gamma   90.00
#
_symmetry.space_group_name_H-M   'P 1'
#
loop_
_entity.id
_entity.type
_entity.pdbx_description
1 polymer ?
#
loop_
_entity_poly.entity_id
_entity_poly.type
_entity_poly.pdbx_seq_one_letter_code
_entity_poly.pdbx_strand_id
1 'polypeptide(L)'
;MASTAMASRATSSTAVRCGRRGARATGGRRGARAGKTRAGASELAAVDAVIDLLLEAKDEEELAKTVAENVLAFDQQMWMRFASRSDGAETAEEKTRLMEAAGKCMKLVEAMVERTESTIEEASSGVQQVVGAAADPASGEFDVPLKADALERMKRALETVAVDERMLNTIYAWIRKSDENGLDGMVHILQRLLQLYAARELDEKKTPLDTVIRATAEEWTMHFIDVSKDGYSETAFVKDLQRRMEGVVLNLPNGSYAQRVQAEYLKEIEDRGKEFFASQQA
;
A
#
# COMPACT_ATOMS: atom_id res chain seq x y z
N MET A 1 -9.28 -55.22 33.42
CA MET A 1 -10.74 -54.98 33.59
C MET A 1 -11.03 -53.72 32.78
N ALA A 2 -11.85 -53.72 31.72
CA ALA A 2 -13.32 -53.96 31.67
C ALA A 2 -14.10 -52.89 32.45
N SER A 3 -15.21 -52.28 32.00
CA SER A 3 -16.03 -52.36 30.75
C SER A 3 -17.02 -51.16 30.73
N THR A 4 -17.86 -50.78 29.74
CA THR A 4 -18.26 -51.21 28.36
C THR A 4 -18.96 -49.98 27.72
N ALA A 5 -18.63 -49.48 26.52
CA ALA A 5 -19.09 -49.85 25.15
C ALA A 5 -20.56 -49.47 24.77
N MET A 6 -20.86 -49.48 23.44
CA MET A 6 -22.11 -49.08 22.71
C MET A 6 -22.30 -47.55 22.52
N ALA A 7 -22.56 -46.97 21.32
CA ALA A 7 -23.40 -47.28 20.12
C ALA A 7 -24.85 -46.71 20.23
N SER A 8 -25.62 -46.42 19.17
CA SER A 8 -25.60 -46.83 17.74
C SER A 8 -26.48 -45.94 16.82
N ARG A 9 -26.48 -46.22 15.50
CA ARG A 9 -27.38 -45.74 14.39
C ARG A 9 -27.22 -44.26 13.95
N ALA A 10 -27.20 -43.86 12.66
CA ALA A 10 -27.52 -44.43 11.33
C ALA A 10 -28.98 -44.29 10.81
N THR A 11 -29.13 -44.27 9.46
CA THR A 11 -30.34 -44.04 8.61
C THR A 11 -30.73 -42.55 8.41
N SER A 12 -31.25 -42.09 7.25
CA SER A 12 -31.36 -42.73 5.93
C SER A 12 -31.56 -41.75 4.75
N SER A 13 -31.22 -42.26 3.55
CA SER A 13 -31.54 -41.77 2.20
C SER A 13 -33.00 -41.35 1.94
N THR A 14 -33.22 -40.42 0.99
CA THR A 14 -34.23 -40.54 -0.09
C THR A 14 -33.90 -39.61 -1.26
N ALA A 15 -34.11 -40.05 -2.50
CA ALA A 15 -34.02 -39.22 -3.71
C ALA A 15 -35.31 -39.34 -4.55
N VAL A 16 -35.83 -38.22 -5.09
CA VAL A 16 -37.08 -38.22 -5.87
C VAL A 16 -36.94 -37.53 -7.24
N ARG A 17 -36.72 -38.38 -8.24
CA ARG A 17 -37.30 -38.43 -9.60
C ARG A 17 -37.86 -37.16 -10.28
N CYS A 18 -37.46 -37.02 -11.55
CA CYS A 18 -38.01 -36.13 -12.57
C CYS A 18 -39.54 -36.27 -12.82
N GLY A 19 -40.20 -35.14 -13.07
CA GLY A 19 -41.57 -35.02 -13.61
C GLY A 19 -41.58 -34.30 -14.98
N ARG A 20 -42.62 -34.52 -15.80
CA ARG A 20 -42.63 -34.17 -17.24
C ARG A 20 -43.96 -33.53 -17.66
N ARG A 21 -43.93 -32.72 -18.74
CA ARG A 21 -45.04 -31.92 -19.36
C ARG A 21 -45.33 -30.60 -18.60
N GLY A 22 -45.63 -29.48 -19.25
CA GLY A 22 -45.57 -29.16 -20.69
C GLY A 22 -46.68 -28.21 -21.16
N ALA A 23 -46.32 -27.04 -21.70
CA ALA A 23 -47.26 -26.08 -22.32
C ALA A 23 -46.61 -25.34 -23.50
N ARG A 24 -47.42 -24.87 -24.45
CA ARG A 24 -47.01 -24.31 -25.75
C ARG A 24 -47.35 -22.82 -25.81
N ALA A 25 -46.36 -21.94 -25.68
CA ALA A 25 -46.52 -20.49 -25.79
C ALA A 25 -45.84 -19.95 -27.08
N THR A 26 -46.58 -19.89 -28.17
CA THR A 26 -46.13 -19.27 -29.43
C THR A 26 -46.34 -17.75 -29.37
N GLY A 27 -45.27 -16.98 -29.15
CA GLY A 27 -45.34 -15.52 -29.13
C GLY A 27 -44.00 -14.80 -29.41
N GLY A 28 -44.00 -13.94 -30.42
CA GLY A 28 -43.29 -12.65 -30.34
C GLY A 28 -41.76 -12.59 -30.32
N ARG A 29 -40.98 -13.52 -30.91
CA ARG A 29 -39.50 -13.34 -31.06
C ARG A 29 -39.13 -12.33 -32.17
N ARG A 30 -39.56 -11.06 -32.05
CA ARG A 30 -39.06 -9.90 -32.80
C ARG A 30 -38.91 -8.70 -31.85
N GLY A 31 -37.68 -8.42 -31.42
CA GLY A 31 -37.34 -7.27 -30.56
C GLY A 31 -35.93 -7.36 -29.96
N ALA A 32 -35.61 -8.49 -29.32
CA ALA A 32 -34.40 -8.65 -28.51
C ALA A 32 -33.03 -8.50 -29.23
N ARG A 33 -32.97 -8.58 -30.56
CA ARG A 33 -31.69 -8.47 -31.30
C ARG A 33 -31.21 -7.01 -31.42
N ALA A 34 -32.13 -6.05 -31.57
CA ALA A 34 -31.79 -4.66 -31.87
C ALA A 34 -31.14 -3.91 -30.68
N GLY A 35 -31.57 -4.22 -29.44
CA GLY A 35 -31.00 -3.60 -28.24
C GLY A 35 -29.51 -3.96 -28.05
N LYS A 36 -29.17 -5.26 -28.14
CA LYS A 36 -27.80 -5.72 -27.92
C LYS A 36 -26.83 -5.29 -29.03
N THR A 37 -27.30 -5.16 -30.28
CA THR A 37 -26.49 -4.56 -31.36
C THR A 37 -26.29 -3.06 -31.20
N ARG A 38 -27.28 -2.32 -30.66
CA ARG A 38 -27.17 -0.86 -30.49
C ARG A 38 -26.26 -0.47 -29.33
N ALA A 39 -26.24 -1.27 -28.25
CA ALA A 39 -25.27 -1.12 -27.17
C ALA A 39 -23.84 -1.32 -27.69
N GLY A 40 -23.55 -2.49 -28.30
CA GLY A 40 -22.23 -2.77 -28.85
C GLY A 40 -21.80 -1.79 -29.94
N ALA A 41 -22.70 -1.27 -30.78
CA ALA A 41 -22.37 -0.23 -31.75
C ALA A 41 -21.98 1.11 -31.10
N SER A 42 -22.55 1.46 -29.94
CA SER A 42 -22.16 2.65 -29.17
C SER A 42 -20.82 2.48 -28.47
N GLU A 43 -20.52 1.25 -28.03
CA GLU A 43 -19.29 0.83 -27.38
C GLU A 43 -18.12 0.81 -28.39
N LEU A 44 -18.35 0.22 -29.57
CA LEU A 44 -17.43 0.29 -30.72
C LEU A 44 -17.13 1.73 -31.14
N ALA A 45 -18.15 2.60 -31.21
CA ALA A 45 -17.96 4.00 -31.58
C ALA A 45 -17.16 4.80 -30.53
N ALA A 46 -17.27 4.45 -29.24
CA ALA A 46 -16.44 5.05 -28.20
C ALA A 46 -14.97 4.62 -28.34
N VAL A 47 -14.72 3.33 -28.60
CA VAL A 47 -13.36 2.80 -28.86
C VAL A 47 -12.76 3.44 -30.12
N ASP A 48 -13.54 3.58 -31.20
CA ASP A 48 -13.09 4.24 -32.43
C ASP A 48 -12.72 5.72 -32.19
N ALA A 49 -13.50 6.45 -31.38
CA ALA A 49 -13.19 7.84 -31.03
C ALA A 49 -11.92 7.98 -30.18
N VAL A 50 -11.60 7.02 -29.30
CA VAL A 50 -10.31 7.01 -28.60
C VAL A 50 -9.16 6.74 -29.59
N ILE A 51 -9.35 5.84 -30.57
CA ILE A 51 -8.37 5.62 -31.64
C ILE A 51 -8.15 6.88 -32.47
N ASP A 52 -9.21 7.66 -32.75
CA ASP A 52 -9.08 8.94 -33.47
C ASP A 52 -8.24 9.95 -32.67
N LEU A 53 -8.50 10.11 -31.37
CA LEU A 53 -7.68 10.98 -30.49
C LEU A 53 -6.20 10.55 -30.44
N LEU A 54 -5.91 9.24 -30.46
CA LEU A 54 -4.54 8.71 -30.49
C LEU A 54 -3.84 8.91 -31.85
N LEU A 55 -4.60 9.14 -32.92
CA LEU A 55 -4.08 9.47 -34.26
C LEU A 55 -3.94 10.98 -34.49
N GLU A 56 -4.70 11.81 -33.76
CA GLU A 56 -4.63 13.28 -33.79
C GLU A 56 -3.56 13.87 -32.85
N ALA A 57 -2.98 13.05 -31.97
CA ALA A 57 -1.89 13.45 -31.07
C ALA A 57 -0.66 13.95 -31.85
N LYS A 58 -0.22 15.19 -31.56
CA LYS A 58 0.79 15.93 -32.34
C LYS A 58 2.22 15.53 -32.00
N ASP A 59 2.42 15.08 -30.76
CA ASP A 59 3.71 14.70 -30.20
C ASP A 59 3.55 13.52 -29.21
N GLU A 60 4.68 13.04 -28.71
CA GLU A 60 4.74 11.85 -27.84
C GLU A 60 4.26 12.13 -26.40
N GLU A 61 4.19 13.40 -25.97
CA GLU A 61 3.66 13.80 -24.66
C GLU A 61 2.13 13.88 -24.68
N GLU A 62 1.55 14.49 -25.72
CA GLU A 62 0.10 14.47 -25.97
C GLU A 62 -0.40 13.02 -26.13
N LEU A 63 0.34 12.17 -26.85
CA LEU A 63 0.03 10.75 -26.98
C LEU A 63 0.11 10.01 -25.64
N ALA A 64 1.21 10.17 -24.87
CA ALA A 64 1.38 9.52 -23.57
C ALA A 64 0.29 9.94 -22.57
N LYS A 65 -0.11 11.21 -22.59
CA LYS A 65 -1.23 11.71 -21.80
C LYS A 65 -2.57 11.08 -22.24
N THR A 66 -2.88 11.04 -23.53
CA THR A 66 -4.12 10.43 -24.04
C THR A 66 -4.18 8.93 -23.72
N VAL A 67 -3.06 8.21 -23.80
CA VAL A 67 -2.95 6.81 -23.35
C VAL A 67 -3.24 6.69 -21.85
N ALA A 68 -2.64 7.56 -21.01
CA ALA A 68 -2.81 7.50 -19.56
C ALA A 68 -4.25 7.83 -19.10
N GLU A 69 -4.88 8.86 -19.68
CA GLU A 69 -6.26 9.23 -19.39
C GLU A 69 -7.28 8.15 -19.83
N ASN A 70 -6.92 7.33 -20.83
CA ASN A 70 -7.76 6.26 -21.38
C ASN A 70 -7.23 4.85 -21.07
N VAL A 71 -6.36 4.68 -20.06
CA VAL A 71 -5.61 3.41 -19.85
C VAL A 71 -6.52 2.17 -19.71
N LEU A 72 -7.70 2.34 -19.12
CA LEU A 72 -8.70 1.26 -18.96
C LEU A 72 -9.39 0.84 -20.27
N ALA A 73 -9.24 1.61 -21.35
CA ALA A 73 -9.79 1.29 -22.66
C ALA A 73 -8.90 0.34 -23.47
N PHE A 74 -7.63 0.11 -23.10
CA PHE A 74 -6.68 -0.71 -23.87
C PHE A 74 -6.86 -2.23 -23.68
N ASP A 75 -8.10 -2.69 -23.88
CA ASP A 75 -8.53 -4.08 -23.75
C ASP A 75 -8.41 -4.87 -25.08
N GLN A 76 -8.90 -6.11 -25.09
CA GLN A 76 -8.94 -6.92 -26.31
C GLN A 76 -9.78 -6.27 -27.44
N GLN A 77 -10.85 -5.54 -27.14
CA GLN A 77 -11.65 -4.86 -28.18
C GLN A 77 -10.85 -3.72 -28.83
N MET A 78 -10.12 -2.90 -28.06
CA MET A 78 -9.25 -1.83 -28.59
C MET A 78 -8.25 -2.36 -29.62
N TRP A 79 -7.53 -3.43 -29.30
CA TRP A 79 -6.56 -4.02 -30.22
C TRP A 79 -7.23 -4.66 -31.45
N MET A 80 -8.41 -5.27 -31.28
CA MET A 80 -9.22 -5.74 -32.40
C MET A 80 -9.74 -4.58 -33.27
N ARG A 81 -9.98 -3.38 -32.74
CA ARG A 81 -10.36 -2.19 -33.52
C ARG A 81 -9.18 -1.61 -34.29
N PHE A 82 -7.99 -1.51 -33.69
CA PHE A 82 -6.76 -1.14 -34.43
C PHE A 82 -6.52 -2.08 -35.61
N ALA A 83 -6.59 -3.41 -35.40
CA ALA A 83 -6.48 -4.39 -36.48
C ALA A 83 -7.57 -4.19 -37.55
N SER A 84 -8.84 -4.08 -37.14
CA SER A 84 -9.98 -3.88 -38.05
C SER A 84 -9.86 -2.61 -38.91
N ARG A 85 -9.35 -1.52 -38.33
CA ARG A 85 -9.11 -0.25 -39.04
C ARG A 85 -7.90 -0.34 -39.96
N SER A 86 -6.82 -1.03 -39.53
CA SER A 86 -5.65 -1.32 -40.37
C SER A 86 -6.01 -2.12 -41.62
N ASP A 87 -6.91 -3.10 -41.51
CA ASP A 87 -7.32 -3.94 -42.65
C ASP A 87 -8.43 -3.30 -43.50
N GLY A 88 -9.13 -2.28 -42.98
CA GLY A 88 -10.05 -1.43 -43.73
C GLY A 88 -9.44 -0.15 -44.32
N ALA A 89 -8.14 0.11 -44.12
CA ALA A 89 -7.47 1.29 -44.64
C ALA A 89 -7.25 1.20 -46.16
N GLU A 90 -7.63 2.24 -46.91
CA GLU A 90 -7.49 2.27 -48.38
C GLU A 90 -6.06 2.62 -48.82
N THR A 91 -5.32 3.40 -48.02
CA THR A 91 -3.92 3.75 -48.31
C THR A 91 -2.92 3.01 -47.42
N ALA A 92 -1.72 2.78 -47.97
CA ALA A 92 -0.60 2.25 -47.20
C ALA A 92 -0.15 3.21 -46.08
N GLU A 93 -0.29 4.53 -46.29
CA GLU A 93 0.08 5.55 -45.31
C GLU A 93 -0.82 5.52 -44.07
N GLU A 94 -2.14 5.42 -44.24
CA GLU A 94 -3.09 5.25 -43.14
C GLU A 94 -2.84 3.95 -42.38
N LYS A 95 -2.58 2.84 -43.10
CA LYS A 95 -2.25 1.55 -42.47
C LYS A 95 -0.97 1.67 -41.63
N THR A 96 0.08 2.30 -42.15
CA THR A 96 1.31 2.54 -41.38
C THR A 96 1.05 3.41 -40.16
N ARG A 97 0.32 4.52 -40.27
CA ARG A 97 -0.02 5.38 -39.10
C ARG A 97 -0.80 4.62 -38.03
N LEU A 98 -1.79 3.81 -38.41
CA LEU A 98 -2.56 2.97 -37.49
C LEU A 98 -1.69 1.94 -36.77
N MET A 99 -0.76 1.28 -37.49
CA MET A 99 0.14 0.29 -36.89
C MET A 99 1.22 0.94 -36.01
N GLU A 100 1.75 2.10 -36.39
CA GLU A 100 2.67 2.88 -35.55
C GLU A 100 2.00 3.42 -34.28
N ALA A 101 0.78 3.97 -34.39
CA ALA A 101 0.02 4.45 -33.24
C ALA A 101 -0.27 3.31 -32.26
N ALA A 102 -0.76 2.16 -32.75
CA ALA A 102 -0.96 0.97 -31.94
C ALA A 102 0.33 0.51 -31.24
N GLY A 103 1.45 0.45 -31.96
CA GLY A 103 2.75 0.04 -31.43
C GLY A 103 3.35 1.02 -30.41
N LYS A 104 3.11 2.33 -30.55
CA LYS A 104 3.46 3.34 -29.54
C LYS A 104 2.57 3.22 -28.30
N CYS A 105 1.26 3.10 -28.48
CA CYS A 105 0.31 2.93 -27.39
C CYS A 105 0.61 1.67 -26.56
N MET A 106 0.92 0.55 -27.22
CA MET A 106 1.28 -0.71 -26.55
C MET A 106 2.49 -0.51 -25.61
N LYS A 107 3.58 0.09 -26.10
CA LYS A 107 4.77 0.38 -25.29
C LYS A 107 4.49 1.35 -24.13
N LEU A 108 3.62 2.34 -24.34
CA LEU A 108 3.23 3.29 -23.30
C LEU A 108 2.39 2.61 -22.21
N VAL A 109 1.47 1.73 -22.57
CA VAL A 109 0.70 0.90 -21.62
C VAL A 109 1.60 -0.09 -20.88
N GLU A 110 2.51 -0.78 -21.59
CA GLU A 110 3.51 -1.69 -20.98
C GLU A 110 4.36 -0.94 -19.93
N ALA A 111 4.93 0.22 -20.28
CA ALA A 111 5.73 1.04 -19.37
C ALA A 111 4.91 1.65 -18.21
N MET A 112 3.60 1.82 -18.36
CA MET A 112 2.70 2.22 -17.26
C MET A 112 2.42 1.06 -16.30
N VAL A 113 2.21 -0.15 -16.81
CA VAL A 113 2.02 -1.36 -16.00
C VAL A 113 3.31 -1.69 -15.24
N GLU A 114 4.44 -1.78 -15.93
CA GLU A 114 5.77 -2.05 -15.35
C GLU A 114 6.10 -1.05 -14.23
N ARG A 115 5.88 0.25 -14.45
CA ARG A 115 6.09 1.29 -13.42
C ARG A 115 5.17 1.13 -12.20
N THR A 116 3.95 0.64 -12.41
CA THR A 116 2.97 0.42 -11.34
C THR A 116 3.32 -0.82 -10.51
N GLU A 117 3.74 -1.91 -11.17
CA GLU A 117 4.21 -3.14 -10.52
C GLU A 117 5.52 -2.88 -9.77
N SER A 118 6.52 -2.26 -10.42
CA SER A 118 7.79 -1.81 -9.81
C SER A 118 7.54 -0.97 -8.55
N THR A 119 6.60 -0.01 -8.60
CA THR A 119 6.22 0.83 -7.45
C THR A 119 5.73 0.01 -6.24
N ILE A 120 4.97 -1.06 -6.47
CA ILE A 120 4.40 -1.92 -5.42
C ILE A 120 5.48 -2.87 -4.88
N GLU A 121 6.33 -3.39 -5.75
CA GLU A 121 7.46 -4.25 -5.39
C GLU A 121 8.55 -3.48 -4.63
N GLU A 122 8.92 -2.28 -5.05
CA GLU A 122 9.85 -1.37 -4.36
C GLU A 122 9.41 -1.11 -2.92
N ALA A 123 8.16 -0.68 -2.73
CA ALA A 123 7.61 -0.39 -1.39
C ALA A 123 7.55 -1.64 -0.51
N SER A 124 7.33 -2.82 -1.09
CA SER A 124 7.34 -4.10 -0.37
C SER A 124 8.76 -4.56 -0.02
N SER A 125 9.68 -4.46 -0.98
CA SER A 125 11.09 -4.82 -0.86
C SER A 125 11.80 -3.96 0.19
N GLY A 126 11.53 -2.65 0.23
CA GLY A 126 12.02 -1.76 1.28
C GLY A 126 11.62 -2.21 2.70
N VAL A 127 10.38 -2.68 2.90
CA VAL A 127 9.97 -3.25 4.19
C VAL A 127 10.68 -4.58 4.46
N GLN A 128 10.82 -5.46 3.47
CA GLN A 128 11.55 -6.73 3.63
C GLN A 128 13.04 -6.51 3.98
N GLN A 129 13.71 -5.55 3.35
CA GLN A 129 15.11 -5.20 3.61
C GLN A 129 15.31 -4.71 5.05
N VAL A 130 14.44 -3.80 5.52
CA VAL A 130 14.59 -3.23 6.87
C VAL A 130 14.15 -4.20 7.95
N VAL A 131 13.03 -4.91 7.76
CA VAL A 131 12.57 -5.94 8.71
C VAL A 131 13.55 -7.11 8.75
N GLY A 132 13.98 -7.64 7.60
CA GLY A 132 14.88 -8.78 7.51
C GLY A 132 16.24 -8.55 8.17
N ALA A 133 16.74 -7.30 8.21
CA ALA A 133 17.95 -6.96 8.95
C ALA A 133 17.84 -7.22 10.47
N ALA A 134 16.62 -7.22 11.03
CA ALA A 134 16.37 -7.49 12.44
C ALA A 134 16.33 -8.99 12.80
N ALA A 135 16.31 -9.89 11.82
CA ALA A 135 16.42 -11.33 12.08
C ALA A 135 17.81 -11.68 12.64
N ASP A 136 17.93 -12.83 13.30
CA ASP A 136 19.23 -13.39 13.66
C ASP A 136 20.00 -13.83 12.39
N PRO A 137 21.27 -13.42 12.20
CA PRO A 137 22.02 -13.74 10.97
C PRO A 137 22.38 -15.23 10.78
N ALA A 138 22.18 -16.09 11.79
CA ALA A 138 22.51 -17.51 11.74
C ALA A 138 21.28 -18.43 11.66
N SER A 139 20.16 -18.09 12.33
CA SER A 139 18.90 -18.85 12.22
C SER A 139 17.91 -18.28 11.19
N GLY A 140 17.95 -16.96 10.93
CA GLY A 140 16.93 -16.25 10.15
C GLY A 140 15.62 -16.03 10.91
N GLU A 141 15.56 -16.35 12.20
CA GLU A 141 14.38 -16.15 13.06
C GLU A 141 14.38 -14.77 13.73
N PHE A 142 13.24 -14.34 14.26
CA PHE A 142 13.10 -13.08 15.00
C PHE A 142 12.96 -13.34 16.50
N ASP A 143 13.91 -12.85 17.29
CA ASP A 143 13.68 -12.67 18.73
C ASP A 143 12.63 -11.57 18.96
N VAL A 144 11.57 -11.88 19.70
CA VAL A 144 10.61 -10.88 20.18
C VAL A 144 10.51 -10.97 21.70
N PRO A 145 10.77 -9.88 22.47
CA PRO A 145 11.18 -8.55 22.01
C PRO A 145 12.54 -8.50 21.30
N LEU A 146 12.67 -7.58 20.34
CA LEU A 146 13.90 -7.39 19.56
C LEU A 146 15.07 -6.94 20.45
N LYS A 147 16.19 -7.66 20.38
CA LYS A 147 17.45 -7.34 21.08
C LYS A 147 18.10 -6.07 20.52
N ALA A 148 18.92 -5.40 21.32
CA ALA A 148 19.56 -4.13 20.95
C ALA A 148 20.41 -4.22 19.66
N ASP A 149 21.08 -5.36 19.41
CA ASP A 149 21.83 -5.60 18.18
C ASP A 149 20.94 -5.76 16.95
N ALA A 150 19.74 -6.34 17.10
CA ALA A 150 18.74 -6.45 16.04
C ALA A 150 18.10 -5.08 15.72
N LEU A 151 17.86 -4.26 16.74
CA LEU A 151 17.40 -2.88 16.58
C LEU A 151 18.43 -2.01 15.85
N GLU A 152 19.72 -2.15 16.19
CA GLU A 152 20.81 -1.43 15.53
C GLU A 152 21.00 -1.90 14.07
N ARG A 153 20.80 -3.20 13.76
CA ARG A 153 20.74 -3.68 12.36
C ARG A 153 19.54 -3.10 11.60
N MET A 154 18.34 -3.13 12.19
CA MET A 154 17.12 -2.55 11.61
C MET A 154 17.31 -1.06 11.31
N LYS A 155 17.86 -0.30 12.26
CA LYS A 155 18.15 1.13 12.11
C LYS A 155 19.13 1.43 10.97
N ARG A 156 20.22 0.66 10.84
CA ARG A 156 21.17 0.82 9.72
C ARG A 156 20.57 0.45 8.38
N ALA A 157 19.72 -0.58 8.32
CA ALA A 157 18.98 -0.88 7.09
C ALA A 157 18.00 0.25 6.74
N LEU A 158 17.32 0.83 7.74
CA LEU A 158 16.42 1.98 7.57
C LEU A 158 17.15 3.24 7.07
N GLU A 159 18.43 3.45 7.42
CA GLU A 159 19.25 4.53 6.86
C GLU A 159 19.55 4.34 5.36
N THR A 160 19.46 3.12 4.84
CA THR A 160 19.66 2.82 3.40
C THR A 160 18.39 2.86 2.55
N VAL A 161 17.21 3.06 3.15
CA VAL A 161 15.90 2.98 2.46
C VAL A 161 15.14 4.30 2.57
N ALA A 162 14.71 4.82 1.40
CA ALA A 162 13.77 5.93 1.33
C ALA A 162 12.39 5.46 1.80
N VAL A 163 11.87 6.08 2.86
CA VAL A 163 10.56 5.74 3.43
C VAL A 163 9.57 6.81 3.00
N ASP A 164 8.72 6.46 2.05
CA ASP A 164 7.64 7.31 1.55
C ASP A 164 6.26 6.82 2.03
N GLU A 165 5.21 7.55 1.65
CA GLU A 165 3.82 7.19 1.97
C GLU A 165 3.41 5.80 1.45
N ARG A 166 4.04 5.29 0.38
CA ARG A 166 3.75 3.97 -0.18
C ARG A 166 4.33 2.88 0.74
N MET A 167 5.58 3.05 1.18
CA MET A 167 6.20 2.16 2.17
C MET A 167 5.47 2.20 3.52
N LEU A 168 5.10 3.39 4.01
CA LEU A 168 4.34 3.52 5.27
C LEU A 168 2.94 2.86 5.18
N ASN A 169 2.22 3.06 4.07
CA ASN A 169 0.95 2.38 3.81
C ASN A 169 1.11 0.85 3.81
N THR A 170 2.18 0.33 3.20
CA THR A 170 2.52 -1.10 3.22
C THR A 170 2.78 -1.59 4.64
N ILE A 171 3.52 -0.85 5.47
CA ILE A 171 3.75 -1.19 6.89
C ILE A 171 2.42 -1.26 7.66
N TYR A 172 1.54 -0.27 7.55
CA TYR A 172 0.22 -0.29 8.22
C TYR A 172 -0.68 -1.43 7.70
N ALA A 173 -0.63 -1.75 6.41
CA ALA A 173 -1.35 -2.91 5.85
C ALA A 173 -0.81 -4.23 6.40
N TRP A 174 0.51 -4.35 6.58
CA TRP A 174 1.14 -5.54 7.16
C TRP A 174 0.91 -5.67 8.66
N ILE A 175 0.85 -4.56 9.40
CA ILE A 175 0.44 -4.54 10.82
C ILE A 175 -0.97 -5.12 10.95
N ARG A 176 -1.95 -4.58 10.21
CA ARG A 176 -3.33 -5.07 10.25
C ARG A 176 -3.44 -6.53 9.84
N LYS A 177 -2.74 -6.94 8.77
CA LYS A 177 -2.72 -8.33 8.33
C LYS A 177 -2.06 -9.26 9.37
N SER A 178 -1.06 -8.78 10.11
CA SER A 178 -0.41 -9.58 11.16
C SER A 178 -1.33 -9.78 12.36
N ASP A 179 -2.01 -8.71 12.79
CA ASP A 179 -3.05 -8.71 13.82
C ASP A 179 -4.22 -9.66 13.46
N GLU A 180 -4.77 -9.53 12.25
CA GLU A 180 -5.82 -10.42 11.69
C GLU A 180 -5.41 -11.91 11.64
N ASN A 181 -4.10 -12.22 11.66
CA ASN A 181 -3.58 -13.60 11.64
C ASN A 181 -3.01 -14.06 13.00
N GLY A 182 -3.11 -13.24 14.07
CA GLY A 182 -2.55 -13.57 15.39
C GLY A 182 -1.02 -13.65 15.43
N LEU A 183 -0.35 -12.84 14.59
CA LEU A 183 1.10 -12.76 14.49
C LEU A 183 1.65 -11.59 15.30
N ASP A 184 1.33 -11.56 16.60
CA ASP A 184 1.65 -10.48 17.56
C ASP A 184 3.12 -10.05 17.51
N GLY A 185 4.04 -11.02 17.36
CA GLY A 185 5.46 -10.75 17.22
C GLY A 185 5.80 -9.90 15.98
N MET A 186 5.14 -10.15 14.85
CA MET A 186 5.30 -9.35 13.64
C MET A 186 4.66 -7.96 13.78
N VAL A 187 3.54 -7.85 14.49
CA VAL A 187 2.94 -6.55 14.86
C VAL A 187 3.95 -5.70 15.64
N HIS A 188 4.62 -6.27 16.65
CA HIS A 188 5.64 -5.56 17.42
C HIS A 188 6.89 -5.17 16.60
N ILE A 189 7.37 -6.05 15.72
CA ILE A 189 8.51 -5.76 14.82
C ILE A 189 8.17 -4.56 13.90
N LEU A 190 6.96 -4.53 13.34
CA LEU A 190 6.50 -3.43 12.46
C LEU A 190 6.21 -2.14 13.24
N GLN A 191 5.68 -2.22 14.47
CA GLN A 191 5.56 -1.06 15.37
C GLN A 191 6.94 -0.46 15.69
N ARG A 192 7.95 -1.30 15.95
CA ARG A 192 9.32 -0.87 16.23
C ARG A 192 9.99 -0.23 15.02
N LEU A 193 9.69 -0.70 13.81
CA LEU A 193 10.07 -0.04 12.56
C LEU A 193 9.46 1.37 12.45
N LEU A 194 8.19 1.56 12.79
CA LEU A 194 7.56 2.89 12.82
C LEU A 194 8.19 3.80 13.88
N GLN A 195 8.54 3.29 15.06
CA GLN A 195 9.29 4.04 16.09
C GLN A 195 10.67 4.48 15.58
N LEU A 196 11.42 3.60 14.92
CA LEU A 196 12.73 3.95 14.34
C LEU A 196 12.63 4.95 13.19
N TYR A 197 11.58 4.88 12.37
CA TYR A 197 11.29 5.88 11.34
C TYR A 197 10.96 7.23 11.96
N ALA A 198 10.08 7.29 12.96
CA ALA A 198 9.76 8.52 13.67
C ALA A 198 11.03 9.14 14.29
N ALA A 199 11.84 8.34 14.99
CA ALA A 199 13.12 8.78 15.56
C ALA A 199 14.11 9.32 14.51
N ARG A 200 14.11 8.76 13.29
CA ARG A 200 14.96 9.21 12.17
C ARG A 200 14.54 10.58 11.63
N GLU A 201 13.25 10.77 11.35
CA GLU A 201 12.73 12.03 10.81
C GLU A 201 12.71 13.17 11.85
N LEU A 202 12.59 12.81 13.14
CA LEU A 202 12.46 13.74 14.25
C LEU A 202 13.79 14.05 14.97
N ASP A 203 14.95 13.60 14.48
CA ASP A 203 16.25 13.97 15.05
C ASP A 203 16.83 15.23 14.38
N GLU A 204 16.79 16.37 15.08
CA GLU A 204 17.42 17.63 14.62
C GLU A 204 18.90 17.75 15.03
N LYS A 205 19.37 16.92 15.97
CA LYS A 205 20.73 16.95 16.55
C LYS A 205 21.12 18.30 17.17
N LYS A 206 20.16 19.01 17.77
CA LYS A 206 20.30 20.40 18.29
C LYS A 206 19.92 20.59 19.76
N THR A 207 19.00 19.82 20.31
CA THR A 207 18.46 20.04 21.67
C THR A 207 18.42 18.75 22.50
N PRO A 208 18.29 18.83 23.84
CA PRO A 208 18.25 17.63 24.69
C PRO A 208 17.08 16.69 24.35
N LEU A 209 15.99 17.20 23.75
CA LEU A 209 14.89 16.37 23.24
C LEU A 209 15.37 15.35 22.19
N ASP A 210 16.34 15.70 21.36
CA ASP A 210 16.88 14.79 20.34
C ASP A 210 17.54 13.54 20.96
N THR A 211 18.02 13.62 22.21
CA THR A 211 18.57 12.46 22.93
C THR A 211 17.48 11.51 23.42
N VAL A 212 16.29 12.03 23.77
CA VAL A 212 15.12 11.20 24.08
C VAL A 212 14.53 10.60 22.79
N ILE A 213 14.41 11.40 21.71
CA ILE A 213 13.91 10.95 20.40
C ILE A 213 14.80 9.85 19.78
N ARG A 214 16.12 9.88 19.98
CA ARG A 214 17.03 8.81 19.51
C ARG A 214 16.94 7.51 20.31
N ALA A 215 16.42 7.56 21.54
CA ALA A 215 16.44 6.46 22.47
C ALA A 215 15.22 5.55 22.31
N THR A 216 15.36 4.29 22.72
CA THR A 216 14.22 3.36 22.71
C THR A 216 13.25 3.67 23.84
N ALA A 217 12.00 3.24 23.68
CA ALA A 217 10.92 3.51 24.63
C ALA A 217 11.16 2.89 26.02
N GLU A 218 12.09 1.95 26.12
CA GLU A 218 12.55 1.30 27.35
C GLU A 218 13.64 2.13 28.06
N GLU A 219 14.35 2.98 27.34
CA GLU A 219 15.47 3.81 27.82
C GLU A 219 15.05 5.26 28.16
N TRP A 220 13.88 5.72 27.69
CA TRP A 220 13.43 7.11 27.84
C TRP A 220 13.54 7.66 29.27
N THR A 221 13.14 6.90 30.30
CA THR A 221 13.23 7.34 31.70
C THR A 221 14.67 7.65 32.12
N MET A 222 15.66 6.88 31.62
CA MET A 222 17.08 7.12 31.89
C MET A 222 17.55 8.41 31.18
N HIS A 223 17.17 8.59 29.92
CA HIS A 223 17.53 9.80 29.18
C HIS A 223 16.84 11.06 29.71
N PHE A 224 15.59 10.98 30.18
CA PHE A 224 14.91 12.07 30.88
C PHE A 224 15.64 12.46 32.18
N ILE A 225 16.10 11.48 32.96
CA ILE A 225 16.95 11.73 34.14
C ILE A 225 18.24 12.44 33.74
N ASP A 226 18.92 12.01 32.68
CA ASP A 226 20.21 12.57 32.30
C ASP A 226 20.11 14.00 31.73
N VAL A 227 19.15 14.28 30.84
CA VAL A 227 18.95 15.67 30.37
C VAL A 227 18.49 16.61 31.49
N SER A 228 17.73 16.10 32.47
CA SER A 228 17.30 16.87 33.64
C SER A 228 18.49 17.28 34.53
N LYS A 229 19.49 16.41 34.72
CA LYS A 229 20.76 16.76 35.41
C LYS A 229 21.52 17.88 34.70
N ASP A 230 21.49 17.88 33.36
CA ASP A 230 22.10 18.92 32.52
C ASP A 230 21.27 20.24 32.50
N GLY A 231 20.20 20.33 33.30
CA GLY A 231 19.39 21.53 33.48
C GLY A 231 18.17 21.65 32.56
N TYR A 232 17.80 20.58 31.85
CA TYR A 232 16.64 20.59 30.95
C TYR A 232 15.31 20.50 31.73
N SER A 233 14.67 21.65 31.94
CA SER A 233 13.40 21.77 32.67
C SER A 233 12.19 21.28 31.87
N GLU A 234 11.10 20.95 32.58
CA GLU A 234 9.78 20.70 32.00
C GLU A 234 9.34 21.80 31.01
N THR A 235 9.62 23.07 31.35
CA THR A 235 9.31 24.23 30.50
C THR A 235 10.15 24.30 29.22
N ALA A 236 11.36 23.74 29.21
CA ALA A 236 12.16 23.58 28.00
C ALA A 236 11.67 22.39 27.17
N PHE A 237 11.37 21.27 27.83
CA PHE A 237 10.79 20.06 27.23
C PHE A 237 9.50 20.35 26.46
N VAL A 238 8.49 20.94 27.12
CA VAL A 238 7.20 21.27 26.49
C VAL A 238 7.37 22.20 25.29
N LYS A 239 8.30 23.18 25.38
CA LYS A 239 8.56 24.15 24.31
C LYS A 239 9.21 23.49 23.08
N ASP A 240 10.25 22.70 23.26
CA ASP A 240 10.94 22.04 22.15
C ASP A 240 10.07 20.94 21.51
N LEU A 241 9.25 20.27 22.32
CA LEU A 241 8.26 19.31 21.86
C LEU A 241 7.15 20.01 21.04
N GLN A 242 6.57 21.10 21.54
CA GLN A 242 5.55 21.88 20.81
C GLN A 242 6.10 22.34 19.46
N ARG A 243 7.32 22.91 19.44
CA ARG A 243 8.03 23.31 18.20
C ARG A 243 8.15 22.14 17.22
N ARG A 244 8.38 20.92 17.72
CA ARG A 244 8.46 19.72 16.88
C ARG A 244 7.10 19.28 16.33
N MET A 245 6.07 19.30 17.17
CA MET A 245 4.69 18.97 16.76
C MET A 245 4.17 19.98 15.72
N GLU A 246 4.44 21.27 15.90
CA GLU A 246 4.20 22.31 14.88
C GLU A 246 4.93 21.99 13.57
N GLY A 247 6.19 21.54 13.65
CA GLY A 247 6.95 21.05 12.49
C GLY A 247 6.28 19.89 11.75
N VAL A 248 5.78 18.88 12.47
CA VAL A 248 5.06 17.73 11.92
C VAL A 248 3.73 18.15 11.27
N VAL A 249 2.96 19.01 11.94
CA VAL A 249 1.63 19.44 11.46
C VAL A 249 1.70 20.39 10.27
N LEU A 250 2.70 21.28 10.22
CA LEU A 250 2.79 22.34 9.19
C LEU A 250 3.54 21.91 7.92
N ASN A 251 4.48 20.95 7.99
CA ASN A 251 5.32 20.58 6.85
C ASN A 251 4.91 19.27 6.16
N LEU A 252 4.05 18.45 6.77
CA LEU A 252 3.60 17.17 6.20
C LEU A 252 2.14 17.24 5.76
N PRO A 253 1.72 16.50 4.71
CA PRO A 253 0.34 16.54 4.23
C PRO A 253 -0.65 16.08 5.30
N ASN A 254 -1.75 16.80 5.47
CA ASN A 254 -2.75 16.49 6.49
C ASN A 254 -3.38 15.10 6.28
N GLY A 255 -3.26 14.24 7.28
CA GLY A 255 -3.72 12.85 7.22
C GLY A 255 -2.78 11.87 6.50
N SER A 256 -1.56 12.30 6.14
CA SER A 256 -0.50 11.40 5.68
C SER A 256 -0.05 10.43 6.78
N TYR A 257 0.47 9.27 6.37
CA TYR A 257 1.05 8.31 7.31
C TYR A 257 2.30 8.87 7.98
N ALA A 258 3.12 9.65 7.28
CA ALA A 258 4.28 10.35 7.85
C ALA A 258 3.86 11.30 8.98
N GLN A 259 2.87 12.17 8.75
CA GLN A 259 2.33 13.08 9.77
C GLN A 259 1.79 12.29 10.96
N ARG A 260 1.02 11.21 10.70
CA ARG A 260 0.44 10.37 11.74
C ARG A 260 1.49 9.70 12.62
N VAL A 261 2.45 8.98 12.03
CA VAL A 261 3.46 8.21 12.78
C VAL A 261 4.32 9.13 13.63
N GLN A 262 4.74 10.27 13.08
CA GLN A 262 5.55 11.25 13.81
C GLN A 262 4.75 11.92 14.94
N ALA A 263 3.48 12.25 14.74
CA ALA A 263 2.62 12.84 15.78
C ALA A 263 2.28 11.82 16.89
N GLU A 264 1.98 10.56 16.54
CA GLU A 264 1.75 9.48 17.52
C GLU A 264 3.00 9.25 18.39
N TYR A 265 4.19 9.24 17.78
CA TYR A 265 5.46 9.07 18.50
C TYR A 265 5.83 10.27 19.40
N LEU A 266 5.69 11.51 18.91
CA LEU A 266 5.91 12.71 19.73
C LEU A 266 4.95 12.78 20.91
N LYS A 267 3.70 12.34 20.73
CA LYS A 267 2.72 12.29 21.82
C LYS A 267 3.09 11.23 22.87
N GLU A 268 3.62 10.07 22.48
CA GLU A 268 4.08 9.08 23.45
C GLU A 268 5.24 9.63 24.30
N ILE A 269 6.16 10.37 23.68
CA ILE A 269 7.22 11.11 24.39
C ILE A 269 6.63 12.22 25.29
N GLU A 270 5.60 12.93 24.83
CA GLU A 270 4.89 13.97 25.59
C GLU A 270 4.31 13.43 26.89
N ASP A 271 3.51 12.36 26.79
CA ASP A 271 2.77 11.80 27.92
C ASP A 271 3.75 11.20 28.95
N ARG A 272 4.76 10.42 28.52
CA ARG A 272 5.79 9.88 29.44
C ARG A 272 6.72 10.95 30.01
N GLY A 273 7.01 12.01 29.25
CA GLY A 273 7.80 13.14 29.73
C GLY A 273 7.09 13.93 30.83
N LYS A 274 5.77 14.14 30.70
CA LYS A 274 4.94 14.75 31.76
C LYS A 274 4.90 13.88 33.02
N GLU A 275 4.71 12.57 32.87
CA GLU A 275 4.76 11.62 33.99
C GLU A 275 6.11 11.71 34.74
N PHE A 276 7.22 11.75 34.00
CA PHE A 276 8.55 11.96 34.57
C PHE A 276 8.66 13.29 35.33
N PHE A 277 8.36 14.44 34.71
CA PHE A 277 8.52 15.74 35.36
C PHE A 277 7.56 15.95 36.54
N ALA A 278 6.37 15.35 36.51
CA ALA A 278 5.46 15.33 37.66
C ALA A 278 6.04 14.49 38.83
N SER A 279 6.65 13.33 38.54
CA SER A 279 7.28 12.48 39.56
C SER A 279 8.50 13.12 40.25
N GLN A 280 9.13 14.13 39.64
CA GLN A 280 10.24 14.88 40.21
C GLN A 280 9.79 16.03 41.13
N GLN A 281 8.48 16.29 41.23
CA GLN A 281 7.88 17.40 41.99
C GLN A 281 7.11 16.92 43.24
N ALA A 282 7.19 15.62 43.58
CA ALA A 282 6.46 14.95 44.66
C ALA A 282 7.39 14.43 45.78
#